data_AF-A0A0S8IRP9-F1
#
_entry.id   AF-A0A0S8IRP9-F1
#
_cell.length_a   1.000
_cell.length_b   1.000
_cell.length_c   1.000
_cell.angle_alpha   90.00
_cell.angle_beta   90.00
_cell.angle_gamma   90.00
#
_symmetry.space_group_name_H-M   'P 1'
#
loop_
_entity.id
_entity.type
_entity.pdbx_description
1 polymer ?
#
loop_
_entity_poly.entity_id
_entity_poly.type
_entity_poly.pdbx_seq_one_letter_code
_entity_poly.pdbx_strand_id
1 'polypeptide(L)' 'DGQINLGDAIYLANYYLKGGPPPPWPESGDVDCNGKIELEDVMYIARYYLRGGPPPCLMEE' A
#
# COMPACT_ATOMS: atom_id res chain seq x y z
N ASP A 1 -3.66 8.44 6.72
CA ASP A 1 -3.62 9.84 7.24
C ASP A 1 -3.19 10.83 6.15
N GLY A 2 -3.43 10.51 4.86
CA GLY A 2 -2.95 11.30 3.73
C GLY A 2 -1.45 11.15 3.46
N GLN A 3 -0.71 10.41 4.28
CA GLN A 3 0.70 10.11 4.08
C GLN A 3 0.86 8.61 3.83
N ILE A 4 1.88 8.25 3.05
CA ILE A 4 2.31 6.86 2.91
C ILE A 4 3.52 6.64 3.79
N ASN A 5 3.43 5.67 4.70
CA ASN A 5 4.47 5.29 5.62
C ASN A 5 4.48 3.76 5.87
N LEU A 6 5.41 3.29 6.69
CA LEU A 6 5.52 1.85 7.01
C LEU A 6 4.31 1.29 7.75
N GLY A 7 3.51 2.13 8.41
CA GLY A 7 2.24 1.75 9.02
C GLY A 7 1.23 1.26 7.99
N ASP A 8 1.17 1.88 6.81
CA ASP A 8 0.30 1.44 5.71
C ASP A 8 0.71 0.07 5.17
N ALA A 9 2.02 -0.16 5.03
CA ALA A 9 2.56 -1.48 4.66
C ALA A 9 2.17 -2.56 5.69
N ILE A 10 2.29 -2.26 6.99
CA ILE A 10 1.89 -3.20 8.06
C ILE A 10 0.37 -3.44 8.04
N TYR A 11 -0.42 -2.41 7.80
CA TYR A 11 -1.88 -2.53 7.70
C TYR A 11 -2.28 -3.46 6.55
N LEU A 12 -1.76 -3.21 5.34
CA LEU A 12 -2.03 -4.04 4.17
C LEU A 12 -1.54 -5.48 4.34
N ALA A 13 -0.37 -5.68 4.96
CA ALA A 13 0.11 -7.01 5.29
C ALA A 13 -0.84 -7.77 6.22
N ASN A 14 -1.41 -7.09 7.23
CA ASN A 14 -2.39 -7.71 8.12
C ASN A 14 -3.72 -8.01 7.41
N TYR A 15 -4.18 -7.12 6.52
CA TYR A 15 -5.35 -7.39 5.69
C TYR A 15 -5.14 -8.67 4.84
N TYR A 16 -4.08 -8.69 4.04
CA TYR A 16 -3.86 -9.76 3.06
C TYR A 16 -3.45 -11.10 3.71
N LEU A 17 -2.54 -11.09 4.69
CA LEU A 17 -1.98 -12.32 5.26
C LEU A 17 -2.78 -12.87 6.46
N LYS A 18 -3.51 -12.00 7.18
CA LYS A 18 -4.18 -12.38 8.44
C LYS A 18 -5.70 -12.18 8.38
N GLY A 19 -6.25 -11.78 7.24
CA GLY A 19 -7.68 -11.50 7.11
C GLY A 19 -8.13 -10.32 7.99
N GLY A 20 -7.25 -9.32 8.15
CA GLY A 20 -7.60 -8.08 8.83
C GLY A 20 -8.71 -7.30 8.10
N PRO A 21 -9.12 -6.14 8.63
CA PRO A 21 -10.08 -5.29 7.94
C PRO A 21 -9.52 -4.82 6.58
N PRO A 22 -10.36 -4.72 5.54
CA PRO A 22 -9.94 -4.14 4.27
C PRO A 22 -9.56 -2.66 4.41
N PRO A 23 -8.78 -2.11 3.47
CA PRO A 23 -8.58 -0.67 3.37
C PRO A 23 -9.93 0.05 3.24
N PRO A 24 -10.13 1.23 3.87
CA PRO A 24 -11.37 2.00 3.76
C PRO A 24 -11.72 2.36 2.31
N TRP A 25 -10.70 2.55 1.47
CA TRP A 25 -10.81 2.83 0.04
C TRP A 25 -9.99 1.78 -0.72
N PRO A 26 -10.58 1.01 -1.65
CA PRO A 26 -9.85 -0.01 -2.40
C PRO A 26 -8.57 0.52 -3.04
N GLU A 27 -8.66 1.74 -3.57
CA GLU A 27 -7.56 2.44 -4.21
C GLU A 27 -6.38 2.60 -3.24
N SER A 28 -6.63 2.93 -1.96
CA SER A 28 -5.57 3.10 -0.95
C SER A 28 -4.77 1.83 -0.64
N GLY A 29 -5.26 0.66 -1.06
CA GLY A 29 -4.54 -0.60 -0.96
C GLY A 29 -3.87 -1.08 -2.23
N ASP A 30 -4.27 -0.57 -3.39
CA ASP A 30 -3.75 -0.89 -4.73
C ASP A 30 -2.77 0.22 -5.13
N VAL A 31 -1.58 0.20 -4.53
CA VAL A 31 -0.61 1.30 -4.62
C VAL A 31 0.16 1.29 -5.94
N ASP A 32 0.15 0.16 -6.65
CA ASP A 32 0.71 0.02 -7.99
C ASP A 32 -0.34 0.16 -9.11
N CYS A 33 -1.62 0.38 -8.76
CA CYS A 33 -2.76 0.58 -9.66
C CYS A 33 -2.98 -0.58 -10.64
N ASN A 34 -2.73 -1.81 -10.22
CA ASN A 34 -2.92 -3.00 -11.04
C ASN A 34 -4.34 -3.58 -10.97
N GLY A 35 -5.21 -3.01 -10.13
CA GLY A 35 -6.59 -3.43 -9.90
C GLY A 35 -6.75 -4.51 -8.84
N LYS A 36 -5.70 -4.83 -8.07
CA LYS A 36 -5.70 -5.84 -7.01
C LYS A 36 -5.00 -5.29 -5.78
N ILE A 37 -5.41 -5.81 -4.63
CA ILE A 37 -4.76 -5.53 -3.35
C ILE A 37 -4.07 -6.82 -2.91
N GLU A 38 -2.76 -6.87 -3.06
CA GLU A 38 -1.94 -8.06 -2.83
C GLU A 38 -0.62 -7.78 -2.09
N LEU A 39 0.24 -8.79 -1.97
CA LEU A 39 1.49 -8.66 -1.21
C LEU A 39 2.49 -7.73 -1.93
N GLU A 40 2.39 -7.63 -3.25
CA GLU A 40 3.16 -6.73 -4.08
C GLU A 40 2.98 -5.27 -3.65
N ASP A 41 1.76 -4.85 -3.28
CA ASP A 41 1.47 -3.51 -2.75
C ASP A 41 2.22 -3.21 -1.45
N VAL A 42 2.24 -4.18 -0.54
CA VAL A 42 2.99 -4.09 0.73
C VAL A 42 4.47 -3.88 0.44
N MET A 43 5.02 -4.67 -0.49
CA MET A 43 6.42 -4.58 -0.88
C MET A 43 6.72 -3.27 -1.59
N TYR A 44 5.77 -2.72 -2.34
CA TYR A 44 5.88 -1.44 -3.00
C TYR A 44 6.03 -0.30 -1.98
N ILE A 45 5.14 -0.19 -0.99
CA ILE A 45 5.21 0.82 0.06
C ILE A 45 6.55 0.72 0.81
N ALA A 46 6.95 -0.49 1.19
CA ALA A 46 8.21 -0.71 1.90
C ALA A 46 9.43 -0.26 1.08
N ARG A 47 9.45 -0.55 -0.24
CA ARG A 47 10.54 -0.10 -1.14
C ARG A 47 10.55 1.41 -1.30
N TYR A 48 9.40 2.02 -1.58
CA TYR A 48 9.27 3.47 -1.73
C TYR A 48 9.78 4.19 -0.48
N TYR A 49 9.32 3.78 0.70
CA TYR A 49 9.66 4.45 1.95
C TYR A 49 11.11 4.23 2.39
N LEU A 50 11.68 3.03 2.20
CA LEU A 50 13.02 2.68 2.71
C LEU A 50 14.16 2.99 1.74
N ARG A 51 13.93 2.83 0.44
CA ARG A 51 14.99 2.89 -0.58
C ARG A 51 14.83 4.05 -1.56
N GLY A 52 13.71 4.76 -1.50
CA GLY A 52 13.29 5.63 -2.58
C GLY A 52 12.85 4.80 -3.79
N GLY A 53 11.81 5.26 -4.48
CA GLY A 53 11.23 4.61 -5.64
C GLY A 53 10.20 5.54 -6.30
N PRO A 54 9.54 5.09 -7.38
CA PRO A 54 8.41 5.81 -7.92
C PRO A 54 7.35 6.01 -6.83
N PRO A 55 6.69 7.17 -6.77
CA PRO A 55 5.59 7.38 -5.85
C PRO A 55 4.45 6.42 -6.19
N PRO A 56 3.71 5.93 -5.17
CA PRO A 56 2.44 5.24 -5.36
C PRO A 56 1.52 6.02 -6.29
N CYS A 57 0.74 5.32 -7.13
CA CYS A 57 -0.06 5.97 -8.18
C CYS A 57 -1.08 6.99 -7.64
N LEU A 58 -1.56 6.81 -6.41
CA LEU A 58 -2.47 7.73 -5.73
C LEU A 58 -1.82 9.04 -5.28
N MET A 59 -0.51 9.19 -5.45
CA MET A 59 0.24 10.40 -5.16
C MET A 59 0.58 11.21 -6.43
N GLU A 60 0.12 10.82 -7.63
CA GLU A 60 0.22 11.67 -8.81
C GLU A 60 -0.87 12.78 -8.77
N GLU A 61 -0.62 13.83 -7.98
CA GLU A 61 -1.16 15.19 -8.20
C GLU A 61 -0.08 16.26 -7.98
#